data_AF-A0A0Q5CCX8-F1
#
_entry.id   AF-A0A0Q5CCX8-F1
#
_cell.length_a   1.000
_cell.length_b   1.000
_cell.length_c   1.000
_cell.angle_alpha   90.00
_cell.angle_beta   90.00
_cell.angle_gamma   90.00
#
_symmetry.space_group_name_H-M   'P 1'
#
loop_
_entity.id
_entity.type
_entity.pdbx_description
1 polymer ?
#
loop_
_entity_poly.entity_id
_entity_poly.type
_entity_poly.pdbx_seq_one_letter_code
_entity_poly.pdbx_strand_id
1 'polypeptide(L)'
;MPPFAGAVARCSVEGVVLEWLAVPPRASALDLEPHPEGGWYRRTWTSCAATSTPGGERPAATLILFLLPPGEASAWHRVTSDEIWLWHGPDPVLLELGGDGEAPGASTGILLDGSSTQGFVPAGVWQRTVPSDGEALVSCVVSPGFSFADFTLAD
;
A
#
# COMPACT_ATOMS: atom_id res chain seq x y z
N MET A 1 9.73 14.71 -19.45
CA MET A 1 8.44 14.86 -20.16
C MET A 1 7.80 13.49 -20.28
N PRO A 2 6.46 13.37 -20.17
CA PRO A 2 5.77 12.09 -20.29
C PRO A 2 6.02 11.45 -21.67
N PRO A 3 6.24 10.13 -21.75
CA PRO A 3 6.54 9.44 -23.00
C PRO A 3 5.30 9.21 -23.89
N PHE A 4 4.08 9.34 -23.35
CA PHE A 4 2.83 9.22 -24.08
C PHE A 4 1.70 10.04 -23.42
N ALA A 5 0.62 10.30 -24.18
CA ALA A 5 -0.53 11.05 -23.68
C ALA A 5 -1.25 10.27 -22.57
N GLY A 6 -1.56 10.95 -21.47
CA GLY A 6 -2.20 10.32 -20.29
C GLY A 6 -1.26 9.50 -19.42
N ALA A 7 0.06 9.52 -19.68
CA ALA A 7 1.03 8.89 -18.79
C ALA A 7 1.08 9.59 -17.43
N VAL A 8 1.07 8.81 -16.36
CA VAL A 8 1.30 9.27 -14.99
C VAL A 8 2.61 8.69 -14.48
N ALA A 9 3.42 9.51 -13.82
CA ALA A 9 4.68 9.04 -13.25
C ALA A 9 4.43 8.31 -11.93
N ARG A 10 5.01 7.11 -11.77
CA ARG A 10 5.28 6.58 -10.42
C ARG A 10 6.57 7.22 -9.93
N CYS A 11 6.52 7.78 -8.73
CA CYS A 11 7.69 8.43 -8.13
C CYS A 11 8.12 7.68 -6.86
N SER A 12 9.40 7.77 -6.52
CA SER A 12 9.89 7.42 -5.19
C SER A 12 9.33 8.39 -4.14
N VAL A 13 9.58 8.08 -2.86
CA VAL A 13 9.21 8.95 -1.74
C VAL A 13 9.87 10.34 -1.86
N GLU A 14 11.06 10.42 -2.45
CA GLU A 14 11.82 11.64 -2.71
C GLU A 14 11.37 12.39 -3.98
N GLY A 15 10.36 11.87 -4.70
CA GLY A 15 9.83 12.48 -5.91
C GLY A 15 10.62 12.17 -7.17
N VAL A 16 11.50 11.17 -7.15
CA VAL A 16 12.22 10.71 -8.35
C VAL A 16 11.29 9.86 -9.21
N VAL A 17 11.16 10.18 -10.50
CA VAL A 17 10.36 9.36 -11.42
C VAL A 17 11.02 7.99 -11.60
N LEU A 18 10.30 6.93 -11.23
CA LEU A 18 10.72 5.54 -11.36
C LEU A 18 10.27 4.98 -12.72
N GLU A 19 9.03 5.26 -13.10
CA GLU A 19 8.44 4.79 -14.35
C GLU A 19 7.25 5.66 -14.80
N TRP A 20 6.82 5.48 -16.04
CA TRP A 20 5.65 6.14 -16.62
C TRP A 20 4.59 5.10 -16.96
N LEU A 21 3.41 5.26 -16.37
CA LEU A 21 2.33 4.27 -16.40
C LEU A 21 1.13 4.79 -17.18
N ALA A 22 0.45 3.87 -17.86
CA ALA A 22 -0.91 4.10 -18.30
C ALA A 22 -1.85 3.92 -17.09
N VAL A 23 -2.85 4.79 -16.95
CA VAL A 23 -3.78 4.75 -15.82
C VAL A 23 -4.83 3.65 -16.04
N PRO A 24 -4.95 2.65 -15.15
CA PRO A 24 -6.02 1.66 -15.22
C PRO A 24 -7.40 2.31 -15.16
N PRO A 25 -8.42 1.79 -15.86
CA PRO A 25 -9.77 2.36 -15.83
C PRO A 25 -10.34 2.53 -14.42
N ARG A 26 -10.13 1.54 -13.54
CA ARG A 26 -10.60 1.60 -12.15
C ARG A 26 -9.81 2.61 -11.31
N ALA A 27 -8.50 2.75 -11.54
CA ALA A 27 -7.71 3.79 -10.92
C ALA A 27 -8.22 5.18 -11.31
N SER A 28 -8.51 5.41 -12.60
CA SER A 28 -9.09 6.67 -13.06
C SER A 28 -10.48 6.93 -12.47
N ALA A 29 -11.34 5.92 -12.40
CA ALA A 29 -12.70 6.05 -11.83
C ALA A 29 -12.68 6.37 -10.32
N LEU A 30 -11.64 5.92 -9.61
CA LEU A 30 -11.46 6.12 -8.18
C LEU A 30 -10.47 7.26 -7.86
N ASP A 31 -9.97 7.97 -8.87
CA ASP A 31 -9.01 9.08 -8.72
C ASP A 31 -7.76 8.66 -7.92
N LEU A 32 -7.17 7.53 -8.31
CA LEU A 32 -5.97 6.97 -7.67
C LEU A 32 -4.70 7.43 -8.39
N GLU A 33 -3.61 7.54 -7.63
CA GLU A 33 -2.27 7.84 -8.10
C GLU A 33 -1.35 6.62 -7.91
N PRO A 34 -0.27 6.44 -8.69
CA PRO A 34 0.69 5.34 -8.47
C PRO A 34 1.38 5.47 -7.10
N HIS A 35 1.42 4.39 -6.31
CA HIS A 35 2.14 4.39 -5.04
C HIS A 35 3.64 4.09 -5.23
N PRO A 36 4.58 4.64 -4.45
CA PRO A 36 6.01 4.33 -4.60
C PRO A 36 6.35 2.83 -4.55
N GLU A 37 5.58 2.05 -3.79
CA GLU A 37 5.81 0.60 -3.62
C GLU A 37 5.29 -0.27 -4.76
N GLY A 38 4.48 0.26 -5.68
CA GLY A 38 3.65 -0.55 -6.58
C GLY A 38 2.16 -0.37 -6.31
N GLY A 39 1.30 -0.70 -7.27
CA GLY A 39 -0.14 -0.45 -7.20
C GLY A 39 -0.53 1.04 -7.25
N TRP A 40 -1.81 1.32 -7.01
CA TRP A 40 -2.42 2.64 -7.12
C TRP A 40 -3.19 2.98 -5.86
N TYR A 41 -3.07 4.19 -5.35
CA TYR A 41 -3.65 4.54 -4.06
C TYR A 41 -4.29 5.93 -4.03
N ARG A 42 -5.15 6.14 -3.05
CA ARG A 42 -5.61 7.47 -2.64
C ARG A 42 -5.97 7.45 -1.17
N ARG A 43 -5.49 8.42 -0.41
CA ARG A 43 -5.95 8.67 0.95
C ARG A 43 -7.37 9.23 0.94
N THR A 44 -8.32 8.48 1.51
CA THR A 44 -9.74 8.85 1.53
C THR A 44 -10.18 9.45 2.86
N TRP A 45 -9.45 9.17 3.94
CA TRP A 45 -9.74 9.75 5.25
C TRP A 45 -8.48 9.90 6.11
N THR A 46 -8.51 10.91 6.97
CA THR A 46 -7.50 11.19 8.00
C THR A 46 -8.25 11.59 9.27
N SER A 47 -7.90 11.00 10.39
CA SER A 47 -8.51 11.37 11.68
C SER A 47 -8.20 12.82 12.04
N CYS A 48 -9.19 13.54 12.56
CA CYS A 48 -9.00 14.87 13.16
C CYS A 48 -8.31 14.80 14.53
N ALA A 49 -8.37 13.64 15.19
CA ALA A 49 -7.64 13.41 16.44
C ALA A 49 -6.17 13.09 16.12
N ALA A 50 -5.27 13.49 17.01
CA ALA A 50 -3.84 13.20 16.90
C ALA A 50 -3.37 12.33 18.08
N THR A 51 -2.33 11.55 17.83
CA THR A 51 -1.65 10.69 18.80
C THR A 51 -0.15 10.98 18.75
N SER A 52 0.48 11.11 19.92
CA SER A 52 1.93 11.25 20.02
C SER A 52 2.61 9.90 19.76
N THR A 53 3.56 9.87 18.83
CA THR A 53 4.39 8.69 18.52
C THR A 53 5.87 9.02 18.72
N PRO A 54 6.77 8.03 18.79
CA PRO A 54 8.22 8.29 18.78
C PRO A 54 8.69 9.11 17.57
N GLY A 55 8.00 9.01 16.42
CA GLY A 55 8.26 9.80 15.21
C GLY A 55 7.58 11.17 15.17
N GLY A 56 7.02 11.64 16.29
CA GLY A 56 6.25 12.89 16.41
C GLY A 56 4.73 12.67 16.39
N GLU A 57 3.97 13.77 16.32
CA GLU A 57 2.51 13.67 16.22
C GLU A 57 2.09 13.04 14.89
N ARG A 58 1.10 12.16 14.96
CA ARG A 58 0.41 11.56 13.81
C ARG A 58 -1.10 11.69 13.99
N PRO A 59 -1.90 11.69 12.91
CA PRO A 59 -3.33 11.46 13.03
C PRO A 59 -3.58 10.16 13.81
N ALA A 60 -4.71 10.03 14.51
CA ALA A 60 -5.01 8.80 15.22
C ALA A 60 -5.14 7.60 14.27
N ALA A 61 -5.58 7.84 13.02
CA ALA A 61 -5.55 6.85 11.95
C ALA A 61 -5.67 7.53 10.58
N THR A 62 -5.30 6.80 9.52
CA THR A 62 -5.53 7.15 8.12
C THR A 62 -6.16 5.97 7.39
N LEU A 63 -6.92 6.25 6.34
CA LEU A 63 -7.52 5.23 5.46
C LEU A 63 -7.21 5.57 4.01
N ILE A 64 -6.81 4.56 3.25
CA ILE A 64 -6.59 4.65 1.81
C ILE A 64 -7.50 3.66 1.06
N LEU A 65 -7.73 3.95 -0.22
CA LEU A 65 -7.97 2.92 -1.23
C LEU A 65 -6.62 2.50 -1.81
N PHE A 66 -6.46 1.20 -2.08
CA PHE A 66 -5.28 0.65 -2.76
C PHE A 66 -5.73 -0.39 -3.79
N LEU A 67 -5.32 -0.20 -5.04
CA LEU A 67 -5.69 -1.01 -6.19
C LEU A 67 -4.44 -1.71 -6.73
N LEU A 68 -4.57 -3.01 -6.97
CA LEU A 68 -3.59 -3.87 -7.59
C LEU A 68 -4.14 -4.33 -8.95
N PRO A 69 -3.75 -3.69 -10.07
CA PRO A 69 -4.02 -4.21 -11.40
C PRO A 69 -3.34 -5.57 -11.66
N PRO A 70 -3.73 -6.29 -12.72
CA PRO A 70 -3.05 -7.52 -13.13
C PRO A 70 -1.54 -7.33 -13.28
N GLY A 71 -0.77 -8.22 -12.67
CA GLY A 71 0.70 -8.22 -12.68
C GLY A 71 1.34 -7.20 -11.72
N GLU A 72 0.56 -6.34 -11.07
CA GLU A 72 1.06 -5.40 -10.06
C GLU A 72 1.01 -5.99 -8.65
N ALA A 73 1.91 -5.49 -7.81
CA ALA A 73 2.06 -5.85 -6.41
C ALA A 73 2.71 -4.69 -5.66
N SER A 74 2.56 -4.67 -4.34
CA SER A 74 3.44 -3.86 -3.50
C SER A 74 4.78 -4.56 -3.31
N ALA A 75 5.86 -3.82 -3.42
CA ALA A 75 7.20 -4.26 -3.05
C ALA A 75 7.29 -4.43 -1.52
N TRP A 76 8.35 -5.10 -1.08
CA TRP A 76 8.65 -5.22 0.34
C TRP A 76 8.78 -3.83 0.97
N HIS A 77 7.94 -3.57 1.95
CA HIS A 77 7.93 -2.34 2.71
C HIS A 77 7.53 -2.61 4.16
N ARG A 78 7.77 -1.64 5.03
CA ARG A 78 7.25 -1.66 6.40
C ARG A 78 6.86 -0.26 6.84
N VAL A 79 5.94 -0.21 7.80
CA VAL A 79 5.49 1.02 8.46
C VAL A 79 5.66 0.90 9.97
N THR A 80 5.79 2.01 10.69
CA THR A 80 5.98 2.00 12.16
C THR A 80 4.67 1.89 12.95
N SER A 81 3.55 1.58 12.31
CA SER A 81 2.22 1.49 12.93
C SER A 81 1.47 0.29 12.36
N ASP A 82 0.51 -0.23 13.10
CA ASP A 82 -0.27 -1.38 12.64
C ASP A 82 -1.06 -1.00 11.39
N GLU A 83 -1.12 -1.93 10.43
CA GLU A 83 -1.87 -1.79 9.19
C GLU A 83 -2.90 -2.89 9.03
N ILE A 84 -4.13 -2.48 8.74
CA ILE A 84 -5.28 -3.37 8.53
C ILE A 84 -5.65 -3.30 7.07
N TRP A 85 -5.58 -4.44 6.40
CA TRP A 85 -5.99 -4.64 5.01
C TRP A 85 -7.44 -5.11 4.96
N LEU A 86 -8.28 -4.45 4.17
CA LEU A 86 -9.70 -4.73 4.02
C LEU A 86 -9.99 -5.02 2.55
N TRP A 87 -10.30 -6.26 2.23
CA TRP A 87 -10.53 -6.70 0.86
C TRP A 87 -11.91 -6.30 0.34
N HIS A 88 -11.93 -5.74 -0.88
CA HIS A 88 -13.15 -5.39 -1.62
C HIS A 88 -13.30 -6.18 -2.93
N GLY A 89 -12.24 -6.88 -3.37
CA GLY A 89 -12.24 -7.72 -4.57
C GLY A 89 -12.15 -6.99 -5.91
N PRO A 90 -12.45 -7.68 -7.02
CA PRO A 90 -12.98 -9.05 -7.08
C PRO A 90 -11.96 -10.17 -6.90
N ASP A 91 -10.69 -9.96 -7.25
CA ASP A 91 -9.67 -11.01 -7.20
C ASP A 91 -8.98 -11.08 -5.83
N PRO A 92 -8.43 -12.25 -5.44
CA PRO A 92 -7.76 -12.42 -4.16
C PRO A 92 -6.45 -11.61 -4.08
N VAL A 93 -6.07 -11.25 -2.86
CA VAL A 93 -4.76 -10.66 -2.55
C VAL A 93 -3.99 -11.63 -1.66
N LEU A 94 -2.80 -12.03 -2.09
CA LEU A 94 -1.85 -12.72 -1.22
C LEU A 94 -0.91 -11.68 -0.59
N LEU A 95 -1.11 -11.42 0.70
CA LEU A 95 -0.29 -10.54 1.52
C LEU A 95 0.78 -11.39 2.24
N GLU A 96 2.05 -11.08 2.07
CA GLU A 96 3.16 -11.80 2.71
C GLU A 96 3.79 -10.96 3.81
N LEU A 97 4.08 -11.57 4.95
CA LEU A 97 4.74 -10.96 6.10
C LEU A 97 6.14 -11.55 6.27
N GLY A 98 7.17 -10.72 6.16
CA GLY A 98 8.59 -11.09 6.16
C GLY A 98 9.32 -10.91 7.49
N GLY A 99 8.60 -10.75 8.61
CA GLY A 99 9.18 -10.48 9.94
C GLY A 99 9.63 -9.02 10.12
N ASP A 100 10.34 -8.72 11.20
CA ASP A 100 10.68 -7.36 11.68
C ASP A 100 12.19 -7.04 11.65
N GLY A 101 12.99 -7.90 11.03
CA GLY A 101 14.44 -7.73 10.91
C GLY A 101 14.85 -6.55 10.02
N GLU A 102 16.16 -6.36 9.84
CA GLU A 102 16.70 -5.31 8.96
C GLU A 102 16.30 -5.48 7.48
N ALA A 103 16.01 -6.71 7.06
CA ALA A 103 15.51 -7.04 5.74
C ALA A 103 14.41 -8.12 5.83
N PRO A 104 13.56 -8.27 4.80
CA PRO A 104 12.56 -9.33 4.75
C PRO A 104 13.18 -10.73 4.85
N GLY A 105 12.69 -11.53 5.79
CA GLY A 105 13.10 -12.91 6.02
C GLY A 105 12.16 -13.92 5.39
N ALA A 106 12.05 -15.11 6.01
CA ALA A 106 11.07 -16.11 5.62
C ALA A 106 9.65 -15.56 5.79
N SER A 107 8.83 -15.69 4.74
CA SER A 107 7.49 -15.10 4.73
C SER A 107 6.38 -16.06 5.12
N THR A 108 5.33 -15.52 5.74
CA THR A 108 4.03 -16.18 5.90
C THR A 108 2.97 -15.43 5.09
N GLY A 109 2.10 -16.18 4.41
CA GLY A 109 1.04 -15.62 3.57
C GLY A 109 -0.30 -15.52 4.28
N ILE A 110 -0.99 -14.40 4.07
CA ILE A 110 -2.39 -14.17 4.41
C ILE A 110 -3.14 -14.02 3.08
N LEU A 111 -4.04 -14.96 2.78
CA LEU A 111 -4.92 -14.86 1.62
C LEU A 111 -6.14 -14.02 1.99
N LEU A 112 -6.34 -12.93 1.27
CA LEU A 112 -7.51 -12.07 1.39
C LEU A 112 -8.45 -12.29 0.21
N ASP A 113 -9.67 -12.72 0.51
CA ASP A 113 -10.71 -13.00 -0.46
C ASP A 113 -12.11 -12.94 0.21
N GLY A 114 -13.14 -13.43 -0.47
CA GLY A 114 -14.51 -13.46 0.07
C GLY A 114 -14.70 -14.31 1.34
N SER A 115 -13.75 -15.17 1.70
CA SER A 115 -13.78 -15.99 2.92
C SER A 115 -13.00 -15.37 4.08
N SER A 116 -11.93 -14.62 3.79
CA SER A 116 -11.12 -13.88 4.76
C SER A 116 -10.88 -12.47 4.27
N THR A 117 -11.77 -11.55 4.63
CA THR A 117 -11.79 -10.20 4.05
C THR A 117 -10.87 -9.20 4.75
N GLN A 118 -10.17 -9.62 5.82
CA GLN A 118 -9.31 -8.75 6.62
C GLN A 118 -7.95 -9.39 6.90
N GLY A 119 -6.89 -8.58 6.75
CA GLY A 119 -5.52 -8.94 7.09
C GLY A 119 -4.93 -7.92 8.05
N PHE A 120 -4.06 -8.37 8.95
CA PHE A 120 -3.44 -7.52 9.97
C PHE A 120 -1.92 -7.65 9.88
N VAL A 121 -1.24 -6.51 9.72
CA VAL A 121 0.22 -6.41 9.72
C VAL A 121 0.64 -5.58 10.94
N PRO A 122 1.32 -6.20 11.92
CA PRO A 122 1.84 -5.46 13.06
C PRO A 122 2.88 -4.42 12.64
N ALA A 123 2.98 -3.33 13.41
CA ALA A 123 3.99 -2.30 13.25
C ALA A 123 5.41 -2.89 13.14
N GLY A 124 6.20 -2.39 12.19
CA GLY A 124 7.59 -2.78 11.97
C GLY A 124 7.78 -4.08 11.17
N VAL A 125 6.71 -4.80 10.85
CA VAL A 125 6.77 -6.03 10.05
C VAL A 125 6.87 -5.68 8.56
N TRP A 126 7.82 -6.31 7.87
CA TRP A 126 7.92 -6.29 6.42
C TRP A 126 6.70 -6.94 5.80
N GLN A 127 6.09 -6.26 4.85
CA GLN A 127 4.94 -6.73 4.11
C GLN A 127 5.11 -6.48 2.61
N ARG A 128 4.46 -7.31 1.80
CA ARG A 128 4.30 -7.12 0.36
C ARG A 128 3.05 -7.84 -0.12
N THR A 129 2.55 -7.50 -1.29
CA THR A 129 1.62 -8.37 -2.01
C THR A 129 2.34 -9.17 -3.09
N VAL A 130 1.75 -10.28 -3.50
CA VAL A 130 2.27 -11.09 -4.61
C VAL A 130 1.47 -10.78 -5.87
N PRO A 131 2.11 -10.58 -7.03
CA PRO A 131 1.41 -10.34 -8.29
C PRO A 131 0.42 -11.46 -8.61
N SER A 132 -0.73 -11.11 -9.15
CA SER A 132 -1.72 -12.05 -9.70
C SER A 132 -2.15 -11.62 -11.09
N ASP A 133 -2.83 -12.51 -11.81
CA ASP A 133 -3.41 -12.19 -13.12
C ASP A 133 -4.71 -11.37 -13.02
N GLY A 134 -5.20 -11.12 -11.81
CA GLY A 134 -6.47 -10.46 -11.51
C GLY A 134 -6.31 -9.01 -11.06
N GLU A 135 -7.44 -8.34 -10.87
CA GLU A 135 -7.50 -6.99 -10.29
C GLU A 135 -8.13 -7.05 -8.90
N ALA A 136 -7.45 -6.50 -7.90
CA ALA A 136 -7.95 -6.43 -6.54
C ALA A 136 -7.96 -5.00 -6.01
N LEU A 137 -9.08 -4.60 -5.41
CA LEU A 137 -9.18 -3.38 -4.62
C LEU A 137 -9.22 -3.75 -3.15
N VAL A 138 -8.46 -3.02 -2.35
CA VAL A 138 -8.48 -3.09 -0.89
C VAL A 138 -8.56 -1.68 -0.31
N SER A 139 -8.85 -1.62 0.98
CA SER A 139 -8.61 -0.46 1.82
C SER A 139 -7.54 -0.80 2.84
N CYS A 140 -6.64 0.14 3.10
CA CYS A 140 -5.67 0.00 4.19
C CYS A 140 -5.92 1.06 5.25
N VAL A 141 -6.07 0.64 6.51
CA VAL A 141 -6.13 1.51 7.68
C VAL A 141 -4.82 1.40 8.43
N VAL A 142 -4.18 2.54 8.68
CA VAL A 142 -2.96 2.60 9.49
C VAL A 142 -3.24 3.40 10.76
N SER A 143 -2.87 2.85 11.91
CA SER A 143 -3.12 3.47 13.23
C SER A 143 -1.95 3.21 14.19
N PRO A 144 -1.28 4.25 14.73
CA PRO A 144 -1.38 5.68 14.38
C PRO A 144 -1.24 5.96 12.87
N GLY A 145 -1.78 7.08 12.41
CA GLY A 145 -1.95 7.40 10.99
C GLY A 145 -0.64 7.48 10.20
N PHE A 146 -0.69 7.02 8.95
CA PHE A 146 0.47 6.90 8.06
C PHE A 146 1.15 8.24 7.75
N SER A 147 2.48 8.21 7.78
CA SER A 147 3.37 9.22 7.23
C SER A 147 4.46 8.55 6.40
N PHE A 148 4.88 9.16 5.29
CA PHE A 148 6.03 8.67 4.53
C PHE A 148 7.34 8.72 5.34
N ALA A 149 7.42 9.53 6.40
CA ALA A 149 8.56 9.52 7.33
C ALA A 149 8.67 8.21 8.13
N ASP A 150 7.59 7.43 8.18
CA ASP A 150 7.49 6.16 8.90
C ASP A 150 7.48 4.95 7.95
N PHE A 151 7.68 5.19 6.65
CA PHE A 151 7.63 4.19 5.60
C PHE A 151 9.05 3.83 5.16
N THR A 152 9.35 2.53 5.11
CA THR A 152 10.62 2.00 4.61
C THR A 152 10.35 1.05 3.46
N LEU A 153 10.99 1.26 2.31
CA LEU A 153 11.01 0.32 1.19
C LEU A 153 12.29 -0.50 1.24
N ALA A 154 12.23 -1.79 0.88
CA ALA A 154 13.44 -2.57 0.67
C ALA A 154 14.13 -2.14 -0.64
N ASP A 155 15.46 -2.21 -0.65
CA ASP A 155 16.31 -1.93 -1.82
C ASP A 155 16.15 -2.96 -2.95
#